data_AF-A0A7W1Z7I2-F1
#
_entry.id   AF-A0A7W1Z7I2-F1
#
_cell.length_a   1.000
_cell.length_b   1.000
_cell.length_c   1.000
_cell.angle_alpha   90.00
_cell.angle_beta   90.00
_cell.angle_gamma   90.00
#
_symmetry.space_group_name_H-M   'P 1'
#
loop_
_entity.id
_entity.type
_entity.pdbx_description
1 polymer ?
#
loop_
_entity_poly.entity_id
_entity_poly.type
_entity_poly.pdbx_seq_one_letter_code
_entity_poly.pdbx_strand_id
1 'polypeptide(L)'
;ENFLWILYGATVPADINQPSFPNTPRYKNPEFDKLFDAGKSAKTQEEGYADLLKAEQLMINDAPVMMLWYDENYRLVKSNVRNLFSNPMRYRDYSQVYFKEVVPTAPKTEEKK
;
A
#
# COMPACT_ATOMS: atom_id res chain seq x y z
N GLU A 1 8.22 -1.63 -3.37
CA GLU A 1 7.59 -0.29 -3.48
C GLU A 1 7.09 0.07 -2.09
N ASN A 2 7.45 1.25 -1.58
CA ASN A 2 7.00 1.75 -0.26
C ASN A 2 6.36 3.14 -0.44
N PHE A 3 5.66 3.64 0.57
CA PHE A 3 4.97 4.93 0.44
C PHE A 3 5.95 6.11 0.30
N LEU A 4 7.18 6.00 0.82
CA LEU A 4 8.21 7.05 0.70
C LEU A 4 8.56 7.39 -0.76
N TRP A 5 8.34 6.46 -1.69
CA TRP A 5 8.51 6.70 -3.13
C TRP A 5 7.65 7.86 -3.66
N ILE A 6 6.46 8.10 -3.09
CA ILE A 6 5.59 9.22 -3.51
C ILE A 6 6.18 10.58 -3.11
N LEU A 7 7.29 10.61 -2.37
CA LEU A 7 7.98 11.81 -1.92
C LEU A 7 9.41 11.88 -2.48
N TYR A 8 9.79 10.97 -3.38
CA TYR A 8 11.12 10.95 -3.98
C TYR A 8 11.30 12.11 -4.96
N GLY A 9 12.30 12.96 -4.72
CA GLY A 9 12.50 14.24 -5.38
C GLY A 9 13.00 14.14 -6.81
N ALA A 10 13.70 13.06 -7.17
CA ALA A 10 14.28 12.89 -8.51
C ALA A 10 13.21 12.81 -9.63
N THR A 11 11.96 12.50 -9.28
CA THR A 11 10.84 12.40 -10.24
C THR A 11 10.12 13.73 -10.47
N VAL A 12 10.44 14.78 -9.71
CA VAL A 12 9.72 16.06 -9.75
C VAL A 12 10.23 16.92 -10.92
N PRO A 13 9.37 17.25 -11.91
CA PRO A 13 9.76 18.06 -13.06
C PRO A 13 10.26 19.45 -12.66
N ALA A 14 11.16 20.02 -13.46
CA ALA A 14 11.65 21.38 -13.28
C ALA A 14 10.57 22.44 -13.59
N ASP A 15 9.72 22.19 -14.59
CA ASP A 15 8.60 23.05 -14.93
C ASP A 15 7.45 22.86 -13.94
N ILE A 16 7.05 23.95 -13.29
CA ILE A 16 5.95 23.99 -12.32
C ILE A 16 4.59 23.69 -12.96
N ASN A 17 4.44 23.94 -14.26
CA ASN A 17 3.19 23.72 -15.00
C ASN A 17 3.01 22.25 -15.41
N GLN A 18 4.06 21.44 -15.35
CA GLN A 18 3.97 20.01 -15.63
C GLN A 18 3.46 19.25 -14.41
N PRO A 19 2.54 18.28 -14.57
CA PRO A 19 2.14 17.40 -13.48
C PRO A 19 3.34 16.66 -12.89
N SER A 20 3.39 16.56 -11.57
CA SER A 20 4.39 15.78 -10.85
C SER A 20 3.73 14.53 -10.29
N PHE A 21 4.11 13.36 -10.81
CA PHE A 21 3.60 12.06 -10.38
C PHE A 21 4.77 11.08 -10.26
N PRO A 22 4.84 10.26 -9.20
CA PRO A 22 3.87 10.13 -8.08
C PRO A 22 3.93 11.28 -7.06
N ASN A 23 4.99 12.09 -7.09
CA ASN A 23 5.25 13.13 -6.10
C ASN A 23 4.44 14.40 -6.38
N THR A 24 3.14 14.32 -6.12
CA THR A 24 2.20 15.43 -6.26
C THR A 24 2.50 16.62 -5.34
N PRO A 25 3.05 16.45 -4.10
CA PRO A 25 3.49 17.58 -3.28
C PRO A 25 4.72 18.31 -3.84
N ARG A 26 5.41 17.71 -4.83
CA ARG A 26 6.68 18.20 -5.39
C ARG A 26 7.79 18.36 -4.34
N TYR A 27 7.76 17.51 -3.32
CA TYR A 27 8.77 17.53 -2.26
C TYR A 27 10.14 17.20 -2.82
N LYS A 28 11.16 17.97 -2.44
CA LYS A 28 12.56 17.78 -2.82
C LYS A 28 13.45 18.03 -1.61
N ASN A 29 14.14 16.99 -1.16
CA ASN A 29 15.14 17.10 -0.12
C ASN A 29 16.31 16.14 -0.47
N PRO A 30 17.53 16.67 -0.76
CA PRO A 30 18.66 15.83 -1.16
C PRO A 30 19.06 14.76 -0.13
N GLU A 31 18.92 15.06 1.18
CA GLU A 31 19.22 14.08 2.22
C GLU A 31 18.16 12.98 2.29
N PHE A 32 16.89 13.33 2.06
CA PHE A 32 15.82 12.35 1.92
C PHE A 32 16.10 11.41 0.74
N ASP A 33 16.39 11.97 -0.44
CA ASP A 33 16.62 11.20 -1.66
C ASP A 33 17.81 10.24 -1.49
N LYS A 34 18.89 10.72 -0.84
CA LYS A 34 20.07 9.91 -0.53
C LYS A 34 19.75 8.73 0.41
N LEU A 35 19.02 8.99 1.50
CA LEU A 35 18.62 7.94 2.45
C LEU A 35 17.66 6.94 1.80
N PHE A 36 16.74 7.43 0.97
CA PHE A 36 15.81 6.59 0.22
C PHE A 36 16.54 5.66 -0.77
N ASP A 37 17.49 6.20 -1.54
CA ASP A 37 18.28 5.43 -2.49
C ASP A 37 19.21 4.41 -1.79
N ALA A 38 19.80 4.79 -0.64
CA ALA A 38 20.57 3.87 0.19
C ALA A 38 19.69 2.71 0.70
N GLY A 39 18.51 3.03 1.25
CA GLY A 39 17.56 2.02 1.73
C GLY A 39 17.08 1.07 0.63
N LYS A 40 16.89 1.57 -0.58
CA LYS A 40 16.50 0.78 -1.76
C LYS A 40 17.61 -0.12 -2.29
N SER A 41 18.87 0.29 -2.16
CA SER A 41 20.04 -0.43 -2.68
C SER A 41 20.81 -1.23 -1.61
N ALA A 42 20.29 -1.24 -0.38
CA ALA A 42 20.86 -1.98 0.74
C ALA A 42 20.97 -3.49 0.45
N LYS A 43 22.00 -4.12 1.00
CA LYS A 43 22.27 -5.56 0.81
C LYS A 43 21.46 -6.43 1.75
N THR A 44 21.11 -5.89 2.91
CA THR A 44 20.32 -6.57 3.93
C THR A 44 19.05 -5.77 4.20
N GLN A 45 18.04 -6.47 4.74
CA GLN A 45 16.77 -5.86 5.06
C GLN A 45 16.91 -4.89 6.24
N GLU A 46 17.75 -5.21 7.20
CA GLU A 46 18.02 -4.41 8.40
C GLU A 46 18.66 -3.06 8.04
N GLU A 47 19.68 -3.07 7.16
CA GLU A 47 20.30 -1.86 6.63
C GLU A 47 19.27 -1.02 5.87
N GLY A 48 18.50 -1.67 4.99
CA GLY A 48 17.46 -1.00 4.21
C GLY A 48 16.44 -0.29 5.10
N TYR A 49 15.97 -0.97 6.15
CA TYR A 49 15.02 -0.40 7.09
C TYR A 49 15.61 0.73 7.93
N ALA A 50 16.87 0.62 8.36
CA ALA A 50 17.52 1.68 9.12
C ALA A 50 17.60 3.00 8.34
N ASP A 51 17.88 2.95 7.03
CA ASP A 51 17.95 4.16 6.19
C ASP A 51 16.57 4.68 5.81
N LEU A 52 15.60 3.79 5.52
CA LEU A 52 14.22 4.20 5.25
C LEU A 52 13.54 4.85 6.46
N LEU A 53 13.82 4.38 7.68
CA LEU A 53 13.32 5.00 8.92
C LEU A 53 13.85 6.43 9.10
N LYS A 54 15.13 6.67 8.77
CA LYS A 54 15.70 8.03 8.81
C LYS A 54 15.08 8.92 7.74
N ALA A 55 14.88 8.39 6.53
CA ALA A 55 14.20 9.12 5.46
C ALA A 55 12.77 9.51 5.85
N GLU A 56 12.02 8.57 6.43
CA GLU A 56 10.68 8.81 6.97
C GLU A 56 10.69 9.91 8.04
N GLN A 57 11.58 9.82 9.03
CA GLN A 57 11.65 10.82 10.10
C GLN A 57 11.95 12.23 9.55
N LEU A 58 12.87 12.34 8.59
CA LEU A 58 13.18 13.60 7.93
C LEU A 58 11.95 14.17 7.21
N MET A 59 11.24 13.33 6.47
CA MET A 59 10.02 13.71 5.78
C MET A 59 8.90 14.13 6.74
N ILE A 60 8.73 13.44 7.86
CA ILE A 60 7.75 13.82 8.90
C ILE A 60 8.08 15.20 9.49
N ASN A 61 9.36 15.49 9.72
CA ASN A 61 9.80 16.78 10.23
C ASN A 61 9.53 17.93 9.24
N ASP A 62 9.74 17.67 7.94
CA ASP A 62 9.51 18.65 6.87
C ASP A 62 8.01 18.83 6.55
N ALA A 63 7.17 17.87 6.98
CA ALA A 63 5.71 17.88 6.82
C ALA A 63 5.20 18.23 5.41
N PRO A 64 5.73 17.66 4.31
CA PRO A 64 5.24 17.94 2.96
C PRO A 64 3.83 17.35 2.71
N VAL A 65 3.42 16.40 3.55
CA VAL A 65 2.12 15.74 3.55
C VAL A 65 1.67 15.51 4.99
N MET A 66 0.36 15.48 5.19
CA MET A 66 -0.24 15.16 6.48
C MET A 66 -0.76 13.72 6.44
N MET A 67 -0.19 12.84 7.27
CA MET A 67 -0.64 11.46 7.42
C MET A 67 -1.86 11.44 8.35
N LEU A 68 -3.00 10.98 7.82
CA LEU A 68 -4.27 11.02 8.56
C LEU A 68 -4.66 9.64 9.10
N TRP A 69 -4.70 8.62 8.23
CA TRP A 69 -5.02 7.25 8.59
C TRP A 69 -4.42 6.26 7.59
N TYR A 70 -4.27 5.01 8.01
CA TYR A 70 -4.04 3.87 7.12
C TYR A 70 -5.37 3.25 6.76
N ASP A 71 -5.56 2.89 5.49
CA ASP A 71 -6.85 2.41 5.02
C ASP A 71 -7.06 0.91 5.30
N GLU A 72 -8.11 0.59 6.04
CA GLU A 72 -8.59 -0.79 6.14
C GLU A 72 -9.60 -1.08 5.04
N ASN A 73 -9.50 -2.28 4.46
CA ASN A 73 -10.34 -2.66 3.34
C ASN A 73 -11.10 -3.94 3.65
N TYR A 74 -12.42 -3.81 3.70
CA TYR A 74 -13.34 -4.92 3.81
C TYR A 74 -13.93 -5.22 2.44
N ARG A 75 -13.97 -6.49 2.07
CA ARG A 75 -14.62 -6.93 0.82
C ARG A 75 -15.70 -7.96 1.12
N LEU A 76 -16.94 -7.58 0.83
CA LEU A 76 -18.06 -8.52 0.79
C LEU A 76 -17.96 -9.36 -0.48
N VAL A 77 -17.99 -10.68 -0.32
CA VAL A 77 -17.96 -11.65 -1.41
C VAL A 77 -19.24 -12.47 -1.34
N LYS A 78 -19.90 -12.68 -2.49
CA LYS A 78 -21.12 -13.50 -2.53
C LYS A 78 -20.83 -14.93 -2.08
N SER A 79 -21.80 -15.52 -1.39
CA SER A 79 -21.69 -16.88 -0.83
C SER A 79 -21.47 -17.98 -1.86
N ASN A 80 -21.79 -17.74 -3.14
CA ASN A 80 -21.57 -18.67 -4.25
C ASN A 80 -20.21 -18.49 -4.95
N VAL A 81 -19.41 -17.48 -4.60
CA VAL A 81 -18.09 -17.25 -5.21
C VAL A 81 -17.03 -18.00 -4.40
N ARG A 82 -16.14 -18.72 -5.09
CA ARG A 82 -15.03 -19.47 -4.49
C ARG A 82 -13.70 -19.00 -5.06
N ASN A 83 -12.64 -19.20 -4.26
CA ASN A 83 -11.25 -18.87 -4.60
C ASN A 83 -10.96 -17.40 -4.95
N LEU A 84 -11.85 -16.47 -4.58
CA LEU A 84 -11.59 -15.04 -4.68
C LEU A 84 -10.88 -14.56 -3.40
N PHE A 85 -9.57 -14.73 -3.35
CA PHE A 85 -8.74 -14.30 -2.21
C PHE A 85 -8.49 -12.80 -2.20
N SER A 86 -8.16 -12.26 -1.02
CA SER A 86 -7.68 -10.88 -0.88
C SER A 86 -6.16 -10.90 -0.78
N ASN A 87 -5.47 -9.93 -1.39
CA ASN A 87 -4.03 -9.77 -1.25
C ASN A 87 -3.66 -8.31 -0.92
N PRO A 88 -2.50 -8.08 -0.28
CA PRO A 88 -2.07 -6.73 0.12
C PRO A 88 -1.90 -5.77 -1.06
N MET A 89 -1.51 -6.27 -2.23
CA MET A 89 -1.30 -5.49 -3.45
C MET A 89 -2.58 -5.15 -4.21
N ARG A 90 -3.74 -5.66 -3.75
CA ARG A 90 -5.07 -5.52 -4.37
C ARG A 90 -5.19 -5.95 -5.83
N TYR A 91 -4.26 -6.74 -6.37
CA TYR A 91 -4.46 -7.33 -7.70
C TYR A 91 -5.51 -8.43 -7.62
N ARG A 92 -6.27 -8.64 -8.69
CA ARG A 92 -7.36 -9.61 -8.72
C ARG A 92 -7.01 -10.72 -9.69
N ASP A 93 -6.70 -11.89 -9.15
CA ASP A 93 -6.56 -13.09 -9.96
C ASP A 93 -7.92 -13.77 -10.12
N TYR A 94 -8.42 -13.75 -11.35
CA TYR A 94 -9.68 -14.39 -11.73
C TYR A 94 -9.49 -15.77 -12.35
N SER A 95 -8.26 -16.20 -12.64
CA SER A 95 -7.99 -17.49 -13.31
C SER A 95 -8.42 -18.70 -12.47
N GLN A 96 -8.48 -18.54 -11.15
CA GLN A 96 -8.85 -19.57 -10.19
C GLN A 96 -10.27 -19.40 -9.62
N VAL A 97 -10.98 -18.33 -10.03
CA VAL A 97 -12.28 -17.95 -9.45
C VAL A 97 -13.41 -18.68 -10.15
N TYR A 98 -14.34 -19.26 -9.39
CA TYR A 98 -15.49 -19.96 -9.94
C TYR A 98 -16.73 -19.81 -9.05
N PHE A 99 -17.90 -20.13 -9.63
CA PHE A 99 -19.17 -20.14 -8.93
C PHE A 99 -19.52 -21.57 -8.48
N LYS A 100 -19.99 -21.72 -7.24
CA LYS A 100 -20.53 -22.95 -6.69
C LYS A 100 -21.93 -22.67 -6.14
N GLU A 101 -22.90 -23.48 -6.54
CA GLU A 101 -24.27 -23.36 -6.01
C GLU A 101 -24.26 -23.51 -4.48
N VAL A 102 -25.02 -22.64 -3.82
CA VAL A 102 -25.13 -22.63 -2.36
C VAL A 102 -26.38 -23.40 -2.01
N VAL A 103 -26.20 -24.63 -1.51
CA VAL A 103 -27.31 -25.39 -0.94
C VAL A 103 -27.74 -24.68 0.35
N PRO A 104 -29.01 -24.26 0.49
CA PRO A 104 -29.49 -23.66 1.72
C PRO A 104 -29.28 -24.63 2.87
N THR A 105 -28.47 -24.25 3.86
CA THR A 105 -28.35 -25.05 5.08
C THR A 105 -29.68 -24.92 5.82
N ALA A 106 -30.43 -26.02 5.97
CA ALA A 106 -31.68 -26.03 6.72
C ALA A 106 -31.43 -25.46 8.13
N PRO A 107 -32.35 -24.66 8.68
CA PRO A 107 -32.19 -24.12 10.03
C PRO A 107 -32.03 -25.28 11.01
N LYS A 108 -30.96 -25.24 11.82
CA LYS A 108 -30.79 -26.18 12.93
C LYS A 108 -31.96 -25.97 13.89
N THR A 109 -32.84 -26.95 14.00
CA THR A 109 -33.91 -26.97 15.00
C THR A 109 -33.25 -26.89 16.38
N GLU A 110 -33.40 -25.76 17.07
CA GLU A 110 -33.03 -25.68 18.49
C GLU A 110 -33.96 -26.61 19.26
N GLU A 111 -33.41 -27.72 19.77
CA GLU A 111 -34.10 -28.56 20.74
C GLU A 111 -34.33 -27.73 22.00
N LYS A 112 -35.58 -27.30 22.19
CA LYS A 112 -36.05 -26.74 23.47
C LYS A 112 -35.94 -27.85 24.53
N LYS A 113 -35.00 -27.70 25.45
CA LYS A 113 -35.02 -28.38 26.76
C LYS A 113 -35.91 -27.63 27.74
#